data_AF-A0AAN8TDB2-F1
#
_entry.id   AF-A0AAN8TDB2-F1
#
_cell.length_a   1.000
_cell.length_b   1.000
_cell.length_c   1.000
_cell.angle_alpha   90.00
_cell.angle_beta   90.00
_cell.angle_gamma   90.00
#
_symmetry.space_group_name_H-M   'P 1'
#
loop_
_entity.id
_entity.type
_entity.pdbx_description
1 polymer ?
#
loop_
_entity_poly.entity_id
_entity_poly.type
_entity_poly.pdbx_seq_one_letter_code
_entity_poly.pdbx_strand_id
1 'polypeptide(L)'
;MITRGASRLARSMVSHVGPRYYSIIRPVAGNEAGNGVVTGAPFNFLHVNSTNGFEKTMVTYVRYFSTMNSHNTSTMNSSDKEKNDKHNGQRKVDQSDGTEVNATALSSGGNNNNKGIVSYWGIQPPKVTKEDGTPWKWSCFMPWETYKADLLIDMKKHHEPITLLDKVAYWTVKALRVPTDLFFQRRYGCRAMMLETVAAVPGMVGAMLLHCKSLRRFEHSGGWIKALLEEAENERMHLMTFIEVSKPKWYERVLVLITQGIFFNVYFMTYILSPKLAHRIVGYLEEEAIHSYTQFLKELDEGNIENVAAPAIAIDYWRLTQDATLKDVVMVVRADEAHHRDVNHFASDIYYRGQELKDSPAPLGYH
;
A
#
# COMPACT_ATOMS: atom_id res chain seq x y z
N MET A 1 54.86 -43.20 -40.46
CA MET A 1 55.30 -41.79 -40.36
C MET A 1 54.92 -41.30 -38.96
N ILE A 2 55.80 -41.49 -37.97
CA ILE A 2 56.82 -40.53 -37.47
C ILE A 2 56.21 -39.43 -36.56
N THR A 3 56.36 -39.68 -35.25
CA THR A 3 56.63 -38.79 -34.07
C THR A 3 55.88 -37.46 -33.89
N ARG A 4 55.18 -37.20 -32.78
CA ARG A 4 55.60 -36.87 -31.37
C ARG A 4 56.42 -35.57 -31.20
N GLY A 5 55.92 -34.71 -30.28
CA GLY A 5 56.67 -33.67 -29.56
C GLY A 5 56.38 -32.25 -30.05
N ALA A 6 56.34 -31.18 -29.25
CA ALA A 6 56.63 -30.99 -27.83
C ALA A 6 56.11 -29.60 -27.39
N SER A 7 56.07 -29.43 -26.08
CA SER A 7 55.67 -28.28 -25.26
C SER A 7 56.71 -27.13 -25.20
N ARG A 8 56.25 -25.91 -24.85
CA ARG A 8 56.82 -24.88 -23.92
C ARG A 8 56.22 -23.48 -24.22
N LEU A 9 55.50 -22.85 -23.30
CA LEU A 9 55.94 -21.92 -22.23
C LEU A 9 56.75 -20.69 -22.70
N ALA A 10 56.19 -19.48 -22.58
CA ALA A 10 56.68 -18.41 -21.67
C ALA A 10 56.05 -17.00 -21.91
N ARG A 11 55.68 -16.35 -20.78
CA ARG A 11 55.79 -14.92 -20.37
C ARG A 11 55.33 -13.79 -21.32
N SER A 12 54.31 -13.02 -20.94
CA SER A 12 54.31 -11.83 -20.04
C SER A 12 54.86 -10.56 -20.69
N MET A 13 54.02 -9.52 -20.82
CA MET A 13 54.36 -8.13 -20.50
C MET A 13 53.10 -7.30 -20.18
N VAL A 14 53.18 -6.61 -19.05
CA VAL A 14 52.33 -5.49 -18.60
C VAL A 14 52.90 -4.21 -19.22
N SER A 15 52.05 -3.30 -19.72
CA SER A 15 52.22 -1.86 -19.49
C SER A 15 50.97 -1.05 -19.91
N HIS A 16 50.70 -0.05 -19.07
CA HIS A 16 49.69 1.00 -19.16
C HIS A 16 49.74 1.83 -20.45
N VAL A 17 48.62 2.48 -20.79
CA VAL A 17 48.42 3.95 -20.85
C VAL A 17 47.19 4.25 -21.74
N GLY A 18 46.16 4.90 -21.18
CA GLY A 18 45.04 5.47 -21.93
C GLY A 18 45.42 6.79 -22.63
N PRO A 19 44.54 7.38 -23.45
CA PRO A 19 43.82 8.56 -22.95
C PRO A 19 42.40 8.83 -23.53
N ARG A 20 41.60 9.50 -22.68
CA ARG A 20 40.66 10.63 -22.91
C ARG A 20 39.64 10.56 -24.07
N TYR A 21 38.36 10.51 -23.71
CA TYR A 21 37.25 11.02 -24.52
C TYR A 21 36.91 12.47 -24.13
N TYR A 22 36.91 13.36 -25.12
CA TYR A 22 36.47 14.76 -25.01
C TYR A 22 34.96 14.87 -25.25
N SER A 23 34.26 15.65 -24.42
CA SER A 23 32.91 16.17 -24.72
C SER A 23 33.00 17.54 -25.38
N ILE A 24 32.34 17.72 -26.52
CA ILE A 24 32.22 19.01 -27.22
C ILE A 24 30.88 19.64 -26.83
N ILE A 25 30.93 20.84 -26.25
CA ILE A 25 29.79 21.76 -26.10
C ILE A 25 29.89 22.80 -27.22
N ARG A 26 28.80 23.03 -27.95
CA ARG A 26 28.65 24.17 -28.89
C ARG A 26 28.13 25.41 -28.16
N PRO A 27 28.61 26.63 -28.45
CA PRO A 27 28.03 27.86 -27.94
C PRO A 27 26.94 28.39 -28.89
N VAL A 28 25.90 28.98 -28.31
CA VAL A 28 25.01 29.94 -28.99
C VAL A 28 25.36 31.32 -28.49
N ALA A 29 25.66 32.22 -29.42
CA ALA A 29 25.94 33.63 -29.18
C ALA A 29 24.65 34.44 -29.05
N GLY A 30 24.65 35.40 -28.12
CA GLY A 30 23.61 36.41 -27.93
C GLY A 30 24.06 37.45 -26.90
N ASN A 31 24.63 38.54 -27.41
CA ASN A 31 24.86 39.87 -26.80
C ASN A 31 23.63 40.38 -26.00
N GLU A 32 23.63 41.16 -24.90
CA GLU A 32 24.50 42.26 -24.42
C GLU A 32 24.51 42.42 -22.87
N ALA A 33 25.41 43.30 -22.41
CA ALA A 33 25.78 43.80 -21.07
C ALA A 33 24.63 44.32 -20.15
N GLY A 34 24.78 44.48 -18.82
CA GLY A 34 25.97 44.48 -17.97
C GLY A 34 25.68 44.75 -16.48
N ASN A 35 26.79 44.85 -15.71
CA ASN A 35 26.98 45.20 -14.28
C ASN A 35 26.54 44.12 -13.26
N GLY A 36 27.43 43.32 -12.66
CA GLY A 36 28.48 43.68 -11.68
C GLY A 36 27.89 43.54 -10.26
N VAL A 37 28.25 42.56 -9.42
CA VAL A 37 29.46 42.50 -8.58
C VAL A 37 29.60 41.09 -7.98
N VAL A 38 30.85 40.66 -7.81
CA VAL A 38 31.35 39.39 -7.28
C VAL A 38 31.53 39.46 -5.75
N THR A 39 31.10 38.41 -5.03
CA THR A 39 31.83 37.89 -3.85
C THR A 39 31.59 36.38 -3.74
N GLY A 40 32.66 35.59 -3.84
CA GLY A 40 32.63 34.14 -3.71
C GLY A 40 33.07 33.65 -2.33
N ALA A 41 32.69 32.42 -2.00
CA ALA A 41 33.48 31.48 -1.20
C ALA A 41 32.91 30.05 -1.36
N PRO A 42 33.77 29.01 -1.41
CA PRO A 42 33.38 27.63 -1.71
C PRO A 42 33.04 26.84 -0.44
N PHE A 43 32.06 25.93 -0.52
CA PHE A 43 31.81 24.96 0.53
C PHE A 43 32.67 23.71 0.31
N ASN A 44 33.64 23.51 1.22
CA ASN A 44 34.42 22.30 1.35
C ASN A 44 33.62 21.20 2.04
N PHE A 45 33.80 19.99 1.52
CA PHE A 45 33.56 18.70 2.17
C PHE A 45 34.27 18.62 3.53
N LEU A 46 33.61 18.10 4.56
CA LEU A 46 34.31 17.39 5.63
C LEU A 46 33.52 16.19 6.16
N HIS A 47 34.34 15.18 6.42
CA HIS A 47 34.09 13.81 6.79
C HIS A 47 33.85 13.70 8.31
N VAL A 48 32.95 12.77 8.65
CA VAL A 48 32.77 12.01 9.91
C VAL A 48 34.01 11.96 10.82
N ASN A 49 33.88 12.26 12.14
CA ASN A 49 33.86 11.23 13.20
C ASN A 49 33.66 11.77 14.65
N SER A 50 32.79 11.06 15.38
CA SER A 50 32.98 10.52 16.74
C SER A 50 32.63 11.29 18.04
N THR A 51 32.05 10.47 18.93
CA THR A 51 31.92 10.48 20.40
C THR A 51 30.86 11.33 21.10
N ASN A 52 29.79 10.61 21.50
CA ASN A 52 29.13 10.56 22.82
C ASN A 52 29.07 11.81 23.71
N GLY A 53 27.83 12.30 23.88
CA GLY A 53 27.19 12.55 25.18
C GLY A 53 27.51 13.85 25.91
N PHE A 54 26.53 14.75 26.05
CA PHE A 54 26.02 15.23 27.34
C PHE A 54 24.78 16.14 27.14
N GLU A 55 23.97 16.17 28.19
CA GLU A 55 22.63 16.75 28.34
C GLU A 55 22.46 18.25 28.05
N LYS A 56 21.20 18.61 27.73
CA LYS A 56 20.48 19.86 28.03
C LYS A 56 21.06 21.19 27.50
N THR A 57 20.42 21.72 26.44
CA THR A 57 19.98 23.12 26.43
C THR A 57 18.61 23.24 25.77
N MET A 58 17.71 23.87 26.52
CA MET A 58 16.30 24.17 26.23
C MET A 58 16.09 25.06 25.00
N VAL A 59 14.99 24.75 24.29
CA VAL A 59 13.89 25.64 23.89
C VAL A 59 14.26 27.07 23.54
N THR A 60 14.19 27.40 22.26
CA THR A 60 13.45 28.55 21.70
C THR A 60 13.52 28.44 20.19
N TYR A 61 12.38 28.28 19.53
CA TYR A 61 12.02 28.76 18.18
C TYR A 61 10.88 27.87 17.66
N VAL A 62 9.64 28.24 17.98
CA VAL A 62 8.56 28.40 16.98
C VAL A 62 7.49 29.23 17.68
N ARG A 63 7.52 30.54 17.44
CA ARG A 63 6.36 31.41 17.61
C ARG A 63 6.44 32.39 16.47
N TYR A 64 5.87 32.06 15.32
CA TYR A 64 5.32 33.03 14.37
C TYR A 64 4.51 32.29 13.29
N PHE A 65 3.26 32.73 13.14
CA PHE A 65 2.28 32.39 12.11
C PHE A 65 1.43 31.13 12.30
N SER A 66 0.40 31.25 13.14
CA SER A 66 -0.95 30.80 12.79
C SER A 66 -1.70 31.97 12.18
N THR A 67 -2.22 31.82 10.96
CA THR A 67 -3.56 32.25 10.48
C THR A 67 -3.60 32.16 8.95
N MET A 68 -4.31 31.15 8.40
CA MET A 68 -5.42 31.33 7.45
C MET A 68 -5.92 30.01 6.85
N ASN A 69 -7.17 29.72 7.20
CA ASN A 69 -8.27 29.01 6.52
C ASN A 69 -8.04 27.88 5.50
N SER A 70 -8.68 26.77 5.87
CA SER A 70 -9.36 25.78 5.03
C SER A 70 -10.38 26.44 4.07
N HIS A 71 -10.34 26.05 2.79
CA HIS A 71 -11.43 26.32 1.85
C HIS A 71 -12.13 25.01 1.48
N ASN A 72 -13.39 24.91 1.90
CA ASN A 72 -14.39 24.01 1.33
C ASN A 72 -14.79 24.52 -0.06
N THR A 73 -14.92 23.60 -1.01
CA THR A 73 -15.54 23.80 -2.30
C THR A 73 -17.06 23.82 -2.14
N SER A 74 -17.68 24.97 -2.42
CA SER A 74 -19.11 25.05 -2.73
C SER A 74 -19.33 26.11 -3.79
N THR A 75 -19.96 25.66 -4.87
CA THR A 75 -20.54 26.39 -5.99
C THR A 75 -21.29 27.65 -5.57
N MET A 76 -21.09 28.76 -6.29
CA MET A 76 -22.10 29.83 -6.34
C MET A 76 -22.15 30.55 -7.68
N ASN A 77 -23.39 30.74 -8.11
CA ASN A 77 -23.85 31.45 -9.28
C ASN A 77 -24.19 32.90 -8.87
N SER A 78 -23.94 33.84 -9.78
CA SER A 78 -24.63 35.13 -9.99
C SER A 78 -24.54 36.30 -8.98
N SER A 79 -23.82 37.34 -9.44
CA SER A 79 -24.21 38.75 -9.63
C SER A 79 -24.63 39.69 -8.47
N ASP A 80 -23.83 40.77 -8.40
CA ASP A 80 -24.15 42.21 -8.27
C ASP A 80 -24.30 42.93 -6.91
N LYS A 81 -23.40 43.93 -6.74
CA LYS A 81 -23.51 45.34 -6.23
C LYS A 81 -24.56 45.65 -5.15
N GLU A 82 -24.29 46.42 -4.10
CA GLU A 82 -23.82 47.82 -4.12
C GLU A 82 -23.51 48.34 -2.68
N LYS A 83 -23.11 49.62 -2.60
CA LYS A 83 -22.36 50.35 -1.55
C LYS A 83 -23.18 51.03 -0.44
N ASN A 84 -22.43 51.58 0.53
CA ASN A 84 -22.69 52.76 1.40
C ASN A 84 -23.48 52.49 2.70
N ASP A 85 -23.26 53.14 3.86
CA ASP A 85 -22.33 54.19 4.30
C ASP A 85 -22.30 54.24 5.86
N LYS A 86 -21.40 55.07 6.41
CA LYS A 86 -20.97 55.18 7.83
C LYS A 86 -21.86 55.98 8.80
N HIS A 87 -21.47 55.90 10.09
CA HIS A 87 -21.59 56.85 11.23
C HIS A 87 -22.84 56.73 12.13
N ASN A 88 -22.84 56.90 13.47
CA ASN A 88 -21.88 57.28 14.53
C ASN A 88 -22.56 56.96 15.90
N GLY A 89 -21.83 56.73 17.00
CA GLY A 89 -22.47 56.45 18.30
C GLY A 89 -21.56 56.11 19.49
N GLN A 90 -20.64 57.01 19.79
CA GLN A 90 -19.75 57.17 20.95
C GLN A 90 -20.30 56.82 22.37
N ARG A 91 -19.49 56.10 23.19
CA ARG A 91 -19.14 56.35 24.63
C ARG A 91 -18.34 55.16 25.20
N LYS A 92 -17.03 55.35 25.41
CA LYS A 92 -16.32 55.67 26.67
C LYS A 92 -16.16 54.50 27.65
N VAL A 93 -14.88 54.15 27.79
CA VAL A 93 -14.20 53.24 28.71
C VAL A 93 -14.34 53.71 30.15
N ASP A 94 -14.55 52.76 31.08
CA ASP A 94 -13.94 52.80 32.40
C ASP A 94 -13.48 51.38 32.78
N GLN A 95 -12.34 51.35 33.46
CA GLN A 95 -11.45 50.24 33.70
C GLN A 95 -11.44 49.96 35.20
N SER A 96 -11.69 48.72 35.65
CA SER A 96 -11.10 48.16 36.87
C SER A 96 -11.42 46.67 37.04
N ASP A 97 -10.35 45.90 36.87
CA ASP A 97 -9.81 44.89 37.80
C ASP A 97 -10.58 43.60 38.15
N GLY A 98 -9.89 42.50 37.83
CA GLY A 98 -9.80 41.23 38.55
C GLY A 98 -11.06 40.57 39.10
N THR A 99 -11.54 39.51 38.44
CA THR A 99 -12.08 38.35 39.17
C THR A 99 -11.80 37.06 38.41
N GLU A 100 -11.07 36.16 39.08
CA GLU A 100 -10.80 34.78 38.70
C GLU A 100 -12.10 34.02 38.41
N VAL A 101 -12.17 33.35 37.25
CA VAL A 101 -13.25 32.41 36.96
C VAL A 101 -12.93 31.05 37.57
N ASN A 102 -13.63 30.79 38.67
CA ASN A 102 -13.66 29.57 39.45
C ASN A 102 -13.82 28.30 38.60
N ALA A 103 -12.83 27.42 38.70
CA ALA A 103 -13.00 26.00 38.47
C ALA A 103 -13.90 25.42 39.57
N THR A 104 -15.16 25.14 39.23
CA THR A 104 -16.03 24.33 40.09
C THR A 104 -15.88 22.87 39.70
N ALA A 105 -14.99 22.19 40.42
CA ALA A 105 -14.99 20.75 40.55
C ALA A 105 -16.26 20.32 41.31
N LEU A 106 -17.07 19.45 40.70
CA LEU A 106 -18.07 18.66 41.38
C LEU A 106 -17.72 17.19 41.15
N SER A 107 -17.11 16.60 42.17
CA SER A 107 -16.96 15.16 42.29
C SER A 107 -18.34 14.54 42.54
N SER A 108 -18.74 13.62 41.67
CA SER A 108 -19.68 12.56 42.04
C SER A 108 -18.96 11.23 41.85
N GLY A 109 -18.87 10.50 42.96
CA GLY A 109 -18.16 9.24 43.07
C GLY A 109 -18.76 8.15 42.19
N GLY A 110 -17.89 7.47 41.46
CA GLY A 110 -18.18 6.25 40.74
C GLY A 110 -16.85 5.58 40.43
N ASN A 111 -16.52 4.56 41.21
CA ASN A 111 -15.35 3.72 41.03
C ASN A 111 -15.39 3.09 39.63
N ASN A 112 -14.53 3.53 38.70
CA ASN A 112 -14.27 2.81 37.46
C ASN A 112 -12.88 3.18 36.94
N ASN A 113 -11.95 2.24 37.11
CA ASN A 113 -10.62 2.21 36.50
C ASN A 113 -10.72 2.01 34.97
N ASN A 114 -11.34 2.95 34.26
CA ASN A 114 -11.35 2.95 32.81
C ASN A 114 -11.34 4.39 32.27
N LYS A 115 -10.31 5.16 32.64
CA LYS A 115 -9.99 6.39 31.92
C LYS A 115 -9.49 5.97 30.54
N GLY A 116 -10.42 5.90 29.58
CA GLY A 116 -10.08 5.68 28.18
C GLY A 116 -9.00 6.67 27.74
N ILE A 117 -8.09 6.21 26.89
CA ILE A 117 -6.99 7.03 26.38
C ILE A 117 -7.61 8.22 25.64
N VAL A 118 -7.51 9.41 26.23
CA VAL A 118 -7.92 10.65 25.58
C VAL A 118 -6.93 10.90 24.44
N SER A 119 -7.42 11.05 23.22
CA SER A 119 -6.56 11.33 22.07
C SER A 119 -5.80 12.63 22.32
N TYR A 120 -4.52 12.69 21.91
CA TYR A 120 -3.68 13.89 22.05
C TYR A 120 -4.35 15.13 21.43
N TRP A 121 -5.13 14.93 20.37
CA TRP A 121 -5.87 15.96 19.65
C TRP A 121 -7.20 16.36 20.30
N GLY A 122 -7.62 15.70 21.39
CA GLY A 122 -8.88 15.97 22.09
C GLY A 122 -10.14 15.58 21.29
N ILE A 123 -9.97 14.87 20.17
CA ILE A 123 -11.07 14.43 19.30
C ILE A 123 -11.55 13.07 19.79
N GLN A 124 -12.84 13.00 20.12
CA GLN A 124 -13.49 11.72 20.38
C GLN A 124 -13.75 10.99 19.06
N PRO A 125 -13.45 9.69 18.95
CA PRO A 125 -13.77 8.93 17.75
C PRO A 125 -15.28 9.03 17.44
N PRO A 126 -15.67 9.28 16.18
CA PRO A 126 -17.08 9.30 15.83
C PRO A 126 -17.70 7.93 16.10
N LYS A 127 -18.90 7.92 16.69
CA LYS A 127 -19.70 6.69 16.81
C LYS A 127 -20.26 6.35 15.44
N VAL A 128 -19.65 5.37 14.79
CA VAL A 128 -20.09 4.91 13.46
C VAL A 128 -21.17 3.84 13.64
N THR A 129 -22.17 3.87 12.76
CA THR A 129 -23.30 2.93 12.76
C THR A 129 -23.43 2.26 11.40
N LYS A 130 -24.03 1.08 11.38
CA LYS A 130 -24.50 0.39 10.18
C LYS A 130 -25.69 1.12 9.56
N GLU A 131 -26.07 0.71 8.35
CA GLU A 131 -27.27 1.20 7.64
C GLU A 131 -28.57 0.92 8.43
N ASP A 132 -28.59 -0.13 9.24
CA ASP A 132 -29.71 -0.50 10.13
C ASP A 132 -29.74 0.27 11.47
N GLY A 133 -28.79 1.18 11.70
CA GLY A 133 -28.67 1.97 12.92
C GLY A 133 -27.94 1.27 14.07
N THR A 134 -27.52 0.01 13.91
CA THR A 134 -26.73 -0.68 14.94
C THR A 134 -25.29 -0.16 15.00
N PRO A 135 -24.61 -0.20 16.16
CA PRO A 135 -23.24 0.27 16.28
C PRO A 135 -22.28 -0.51 15.38
N TRP A 136 -21.38 0.21 14.69
CA TRP A 136 -20.28 -0.40 13.94
C TRP A 136 -19.25 -0.97 14.92
N LYS A 137 -19.01 -2.27 14.83
CA LYS A 137 -18.17 -3.00 15.79
C LYS A 137 -16.70 -3.12 15.38
N TRP A 138 -16.38 -2.80 14.13
CA TRP A 138 -15.05 -2.96 13.57
C TRP A 138 -14.24 -1.68 13.68
N SER A 139 -12.97 -1.81 14.08
CA SER A 139 -12.00 -0.71 14.08
C SER A 139 -11.00 -0.80 12.93
N CYS A 140 -10.97 -1.93 12.22
CA CYS A 140 -10.00 -2.24 11.17
C CYS A 140 -10.49 -1.94 9.75
N PHE A 141 -11.76 -1.54 9.59
CA PHE A 141 -12.35 -1.04 8.35
C PHE A 141 -13.66 -0.30 8.70
N MET A 142 -14.12 0.52 7.76
CA MET A 142 -15.25 1.43 7.89
C MET A 142 -16.41 1.01 6.99
N PRO A 143 -17.66 1.42 7.26
CA PRO A 143 -18.81 1.02 6.45
C PRO A 143 -18.70 1.37 4.96
N TRP A 144 -18.02 2.47 4.61
CA TRP A 144 -17.83 2.90 3.22
C TRP A 144 -16.73 2.12 2.48
N GLU A 145 -15.98 1.28 3.17
CA GLU A 145 -14.98 0.35 2.58
C GLU A 145 -15.60 -1.04 2.31
N THR A 146 -16.86 -1.24 2.70
CA THR A 146 -17.61 -2.48 2.45
C THR A 146 -18.30 -2.45 1.11
N TYR A 147 -18.40 -3.61 0.47
CA TYR A 147 -18.96 -3.73 -0.89
C TYR A 147 -19.64 -5.07 -1.09
N LYS A 148 -20.30 -5.24 -2.25
CA LYS A 148 -20.78 -6.55 -2.72
C LYS A 148 -19.88 -6.98 -3.86
N ALA A 149 -19.24 -8.15 -3.73
CA ALA A 149 -18.35 -8.67 -4.76
C ALA A 149 -19.13 -9.03 -6.05
N ASP A 150 -18.53 -8.79 -7.21
CA ASP A 150 -19.08 -9.18 -8.51
C ASP A 150 -18.87 -10.67 -8.78
N LEU A 151 -19.91 -11.45 -8.51
CA LEU A 151 -19.92 -12.89 -8.77
C LEU A 151 -20.05 -13.25 -10.25
N LEU A 152 -20.23 -12.27 -11.16
CA LEU A 152 -20.34 -12.50 -12.61
C LEU A 152 -18.98 -12.50 -13.31
N ILE A 153 -17.89 -12.19 -12.59
CA ILE A 153 -16.54 -12.17 -13.14
C ILE A 153 -16.11 -13.54 -13.71
N ASP A 154 -15.39 -13.53 -14.84
CA ASP A 154 -14.97 -14.74 -15.52
C ASP A 154 -13.84 -15.47 -14.76
N MET A 155 -14.19 -16.55 -14.08
CA MET A 155 -13.26 -17.40 -13.33
C MET A 155 -12.30 -18.21 -14.22
N LYS A 156 -12.57 -18.35 -15.53
CA LYS A 156 -11.81 -19.21 -16.45
C LYS A 156 -10.79 -18.45 -17.29
N LYS A 157 -10.79 -17.12 -17.22
CA LYS A 157 -9.84 -16.28 -17.95
C LYS A 157 -8.40 -16.60 -17.50
N HIS A 158 -7.56 -16.86 -18.50
CA HIS A 158 -6.15 -17.16 -18.36
C HIS A 158 -5.36 -16.21 -19.25
N HIS A 159 -4.29 -15.61 -18.72
CA HIS A 159 -3.35 -14.84 -19.54
C HIS A 159 -2.30 -15.76 -20.15
N GLU A 160 -2.22 -15.81 -21.49
CA GLU A 160 -1.26 -16.67 -22.18
C GLU A 160 0.19 -16.14 -22.02
N PRO A 161 1.16 -16.96 -21.56
CA PRO A 161 2.54 -16.53 -21.37
C PRO A 161 3.30 -16.41 -22.71
N ILE A 162 3.11 -15.29 -23.40
CA ILE A 162 3.69 -15.04 -24.73
C ILE A 162 5.16 -14.60 -24.62
N THR A 163 5.46 -13.59 -23.79
CA THR A 163 6.81 -13.02 -23.72
C THR A 163 7.73 -13.85 -22.81
N LEU A 164 9.05 -13.61 -22.89
CA LEU A 164 10.02 -14.31 -22.04
C LEU A 164 9.73 -14.08 -20.54
N LEU A 165 9.42 -12.85 -20.15
CA LEU A 165 9.13 -12.52 -18.76
C LEU A 165 7.78 -13.08 -18.31
N ASP A 166 6.78 -13.19 -19.20
CA ASP A 166 5.53 -13.87 -18.86
C ASP A 166 5.76 -15.37 -18.62
N LYS A 167 6.60 -16.00 -19.43
CA LYS A 167 7.00 -17.41 -19.22
C LYS A 167 7.75 -17.58 -17.91
N VAL A 168 8.66 -16.67 -17.58
CA VAL A 168 9.36 -16.68 -16.29
C VAL A 168 8.35 -16.56 -15.15
N ALA A 169 7.45 -15.58 -15.20
CA ALA A 169 6.41 -15.40 -14.17
C ALA A 169 5.56 -16.66 -13.99
N TYR A 170 5.03 -17.19 -15.09
CA TYR A 170 4.19 -18.39 -15.09
C TYR A 170 4.91 -19.58 -14.46
N TRP A 171 6.13 -19.88 -14.92
CA TRP A 171 6.90 -21.01 -14.39
C TRP A 171 7.35 -20.80 -12.95
N THR A 172 7.64 -19.56 -12.54
CA THR A 172 7.89 -19.24 -11.12
C THR A 172 6.68 -19.60 -10.27
N VAL A 173 5.47 -19.20 -10.66
CA VAL A 173 4.25 -19.52 -9.92
C VAL A 173 3.98 -21.02 -9.89
N LYS A 174 4.08 -21.71 -11.04
CA LYS A 174 3.93 -23.17 -11.10
C LYS A 174 4.95 -23.90 -10.22
N ALA A 175 6.19 -23.41 -10.16
CA ALA A 175 7.22 -23.98 -9.29
C ALA A 175 6.92 -23.75 -7.80
N LEU A 176 6.42 -22.57 -7.42
CA LEU A 176 6.01 -22.24 -6.04
C LEU A 176 4.80 -23.07 -5.57
N ARG A 177 3.93 -23.48 -6.50
CA ARG A 177 2.78 -24.34 -6.20
C ARG A 177 3.18 -25.73 -5.70
N VAL A 178 4.23 -26.34 -6.26
CA VAL A 178 4.66 -27.71 -5.90
C VAL A 178 4.93 -27.90 -4.40
N PRO A 179 5.83 -27.13 -3.74
CA PRO A 179 6.09 -27.30 -2.31
C PRO A 179 4.87 -26.96 -1.46
N THR A 180 4.05 -26.00 -1.90
CA THR A 180 2.81 -25.60 -1.22
C THR A 180 1.80 -26.75 -1.21
N ASP A 181 1.53 -27.35 -2.37
CA ASP A 181 0.62 -28.49 -2.50
C ASP A 181 1.10 -29.70 -1.67
N LEU A 182 2.41 -29.96 -1.64
CA LEU A 182 3.00 -31.03 -0.83
C LEU A 182 2.88 -30.77 0.68
N PHE A 183 3.08 -29.52 1.13
CA PHE A 183 3.06 -29.16 2.54
C PHE A 183 1.63 -29.16 3.11
N PHE A 184 0.66 -28.61 2.37
CA PHE A 184 -0.70 -28.41 2.88
C PHE A 184 -1.64 -29.57 2.56
N GLN A 185 -1.42 -30.30 1.47
CA GLN A 185 -2.29 -31.39 1.03
C GLN A 185 -3.78 -30.95 1.05
N ARG A 186 -4.66 -31.71 1.72
CA ARG A 186 -6.10 -31.42 1.85
C ARG A 186 -6.48 -30.46 2.99
N ARG A 187 -5.53 -29.75 3.60
CA ARG A 187 -5.82 -28.78 4.69
C ARG A 187 -6.20 -27.41 4.13
N TYR A 188 -7.34 -27.32 3.45
CA TYR A 188 -7.76 -26.12 2.71
C TYR A 188 -7.87 -24.86 3.58
N GLY A 189 -8.46 -24.93 4.78
CA GLY A 189 -8.56 -23.77 5.68
C GLY A 189 -7.20 -23.25 6.17
N CYS A 190 -6.29 -24.15 6.57
CA CYS A 190 -4.92 -23.78 6.95
C CYS A 190 -4.12 -23.26 5.75
N ARG A 191 -4.34 -23.83 4.56
CA ARG A 191 -3.70 -23.42 3.31
C ARG A 191 -4.10 -22.01 2.92
N ALA A 192 -5.41 -21.73 2.82
CA ALA A 192 -5.94 -20.42 2.47
C ALA A 192 -5.36 -19.36 3.41
N MET A 193 -5.59 -19.51 4.72
CA MET A 193 -5.03 -18.61 5.74
C MET A 193 -3.52 -18.37 5.57
N MET A 194 -2.71 -19.40 5.30
CA MET A 194 -1.28 -19.20 5.13
C MET A 194 -0.91 -18.49 3.83
N LEU A 195 -1.61 -18.78 2.73
CA LEU A 195 -1.37 -18.12 1.44
C LEU A 195 -1.81 -16.64 1.48
N GLU A 196 -2.90 -16.31 2.16
CA GLU A 196 -3.34 -14.92 2.35
C GLU A 196 -2.27 -14.03 3.00
N THR A 197 -1.46 -14.61 3.91
CA THR A 197 -0.36 -13.85 4.54
C THR A 197 0.72 -13.43 3.55
N VAL A 198 0.85 -14.15 2.44
CA VAL A 198 1.81 -13.87 1.37
C VAL A 198 1.14 -13.02 0.29
N ALA A 199 -0.12 -13.30 -0.05
CA ALA A 199 -0.90 -12.58 -1.06
C ALA A 199 -1.16 -11.10 -0.68
N ALA A 200 -1.21 -10.77 0.61
CA ALA A 200 -1.29 -9.36 1.06
C ALA A 200 0.00 -8.54 0.88
N VAL A 201 1.13 -9.17 0.53
CA VAL A 201 2.45 -8.49 0.45
C VAL A 201 2.65 -7.71 -0.85
N PRO A 202 2.36 -8.26 -2.05
CA PRO A 202 2.60 -7.62 -3.33
C PRO A 202 1.97 -6.24 -3.49
N GLY A 203 0.67 -6.10 -3.19
CA GLY A 203 -0.04 -4.83 -3.26
C GLY A 203 0.62 -3.76 -2.38
N MET A 204 0.97 -4.12 -1.14
CA MET A 204 1.64 -3.20 -0.21
C MET A 204 3.01 -2.75 -0.71
N VAL A 205 3.83 -3.68 -1.23
CA VAL A 205 5.15 -3.37 -1.80
C VAL A 205 5.03 -2.48 -3.03
N GLY A 206 4.12 -2.81 -3.94
CA GLY A 206 3.88 -2.04 -5.16
C GLY A 206 3.39 -0.62 -4.85
N ALA A 207 2.41 -0.49 -3.95
CA ALA A 207 1.89 0.78 -3.47
C ALA A 207 2.98 1.63 -2.81
N MET A 208 3.78 1.05 -1.91
CA MET A 208 4.87 1.76 -1.23
C MET A 208 5.91 2.27 -2.24
N LEU A 209 6.35 1.43 -3.17
CA LEU A 209 7.36 1.82 -4.17
C LEU A 209 6.82 2.89 -5.13
N LEU A 210 5.54 2.78 -5.52
CA LEU A 210 4.86 3.75 -6.37
C LEU A 210 4.62 5.08 -5.63
N HIS A 211 4.28 5.03 -4.34
CA HIS A 211 4.16 6.20 -3.48
C HIS A 211 5.48 6.96 -3.38
N CYS A 212 6.57 6.26 -3.05
CA CYS A 212 7.90 6.85 -3.05
C CYS A 212 8.30 7.37 -4.44
N LYS A 213 7.81 6.77 -5.54
CA LYS A 213 8.07 7.22 -6.92
C LYS A 213 7.34 8.51 -7.23
N SER A 214 6.07 8.58 -6.85
CA SER A 214 5.23 9.78 -6.97
C SER A 214 5.85 10.96 -6.22
N LEU A 215 6.28 10.75 -4.96
CA LEU A 215 6.92 11.79 -4.15
C LEU A 215 8.23 12.31 -4.75
N ARG A 216 9.15 11.41 -5.12
CA ARG A 216 10.48 11.82 -5.62
C ARG A 216 10.45 12.44 -7.03
N ARG A 217 9.38 12.18 -7.80
CA ARG A 217 9.19 12.73 -9.16
C ARG A 217 8.18 13.89 -9.19
N PHE A 218 7.45 14.14 -8.10
CA PHE A 218 6.34 15.10 -8.05
C PHE A 218 5.27 14.81 -9.12
N GLU A 219 4.91 13.53 -9.30
CA GLU A 219 3.98 13.07 -10.33
C GLU A 219 2.76 12.37 -9.71
N HIS A 220 1.59 12.47 -10.35
CA HIS A 220 0.43 11.66 -10.01
C HIS A 220 0.64 10.17 -10.34
N SER A 221 -0.07 9.29 -9.64
CA SER A 221 0.03 7.83 -9.78
C SER A 221 -1.16 7.19 -10.52
N GLY A 222 -2.10 7.98 -11.05
CA GLY A 222 -3.27 7.45 -11.77
C GLY A 222 -4.22 6.59 -10.92
N GLY A 223 -4.22 6.74 -9.59
CA GLY A 223 -5.04 5.94 -8.68
C GLY A 223 -4.41 4.61 -8.25
N TRP A 224 -3.30 4.19 -8.86
CA TRP A 224 -2.68 2.88 -8.61
C TRP A 224 -2.15 2.66 -7.20
N ILE A 225 -1.73 3.73 -6.49
CA ILE A 225 -1.36 3.60 -5.07
C ILE A 225 -2.57 3.13 -4.25
N LYS A 226 -3.75 3.69 -4.52
CA LYS A 226 -4.98 3.33 -3.81
C LYS A 226 -5.39 1.90 -4.16
N ALA A 227 -5.45 1.57 -5.45
CA ALA A 227 -5.83 0.23 -5.91
C ALA A 227 -4.94 -0.88 -5.28
N LEU A 228 -3.63 -0.68 -5.25
CA LEU A 228 -2.69 -1.67 -4.68
C LEU A 228 -2.76 -1.75 -3.15
N LEU A 229 -3.10 -0.66 -2.45
CA LEU A 229 -3.38 -0.71 -1.01
C LEU A 229 -4.71 -1.38 -0.71
N GLU A 230 -5.73 -1.15 -1.54
CA GLU A 230 -7.05 -1.80 -1.44
C GLU A 230 -6.92 -3.31 -1.67
N GLU A 231 -6.16 -3.75 -2.67
CA GLU A 231 -5.81 -5.15 -2.89
C GLU A 231 -5.12 -5.75 -1.63
N ALA A 232 -4.06 -5.12 -1.14
CA ALA A 232 -3.36 -5.60 0.06
C ALA A 232 -4.24 -5.66 1.31
N GLU A 233 -5.18 -4.72 1.45
CA GLU A 233 -6.17 -4.74 2.52
C GLU A 233 -7.22 -5.82 2.33
N ASN A 234 -7.70 -6.04 1.10
CA ASN A 234 -8.66 -7.09 0.78
C ASN A 234 -8.10 -8.48 1.10
N GLU A 235 -6.88 -8.78 0.67
CA GLU A 235 -6.12 -10.00 1.02
C GLU A 235 -5.98 -10.15 2.55
N ARG A 236 -5.73 -9.05 3.27
CA ARG A 236 -5.71 -9.06 4.74
C ARG A 236 -7.09 -9.37 5.31
N MET A 237 -8.17 -8.93 4.68
CA MET A 237 -9.55 -9.23 5.12
C MET A 237 -9.93 -10.70 4.84
N HIS A 238 -9.40 -11.31 3.80
CA HIS A 238 -9.48 -12.77 3.59
C HIS A 238 -8.82 -13.50 4.76
N LEU A 239 -7.58 -13.14 5.11
CA LEU A 239 -6.86 -13.70 6.25
C LEU A 239 -7.65 -13.56 7.56
N MET A 240 -8.15 -12.36 7.87
CA MET A 240 -8.89 -12.08 9.10
C MET A 240 -10.25 -12.78 9.13
N THR A 241 -10.78 -13.18 7.99
CA THR A 241 -11.98 -14.02 7.90
C THR A 241 -11.63 -15.48 8.19
N PHE A 242 -10.59 -16.02 7.57
CA PHE A 242 -10.24 -17.43 7.74
C PHE A 242 -9.65 -17.75 9.12
N ILE A 243 -9.08 -16.78 9.83
CA ILE A 243 -8.59 -17.01 11.21
C ILE A 243 -9.73 -17.28 12.22
N GLU A 244 -10.94 -16.78 11.94
CA GLU A 244 -12.15 -17.08 12.74
C GLU A 244 -12.62 -18.52 12.53
N VAL A 245 -12.31 -19.11 11.37
CA VAL A 245 -12.66 -20.49 11.00
C VAL A 245 -11.57 -21.48 11.43
N SER A 246 -10.30 -21.11 11.27
CA SER A 246 -9.14 -21.98 11.51
C SER A 246 -8.04 -21.24 12.25
N LYS A 247 -7.73 -21.67 13.49
CA LYS A 247 -6.71 -21.02 14.31
C LYS A 247 -5.30 -21.56 13.99
N PRO A 248 -4.33 -20.70 13.66
CA PRO A 248 -2.96 -21.11 13.37
C PRO A 248 -2.24 -21.58 14.64
N LYS A 249 -1.46 -22.66 14.51
CA LYS A 249 -0.55 -23.12 15.57
C LYS A 249 0.72 -22.27 15.61
N TRP A 250 1.48 -22.35 16.71
CA TRP A 250 2.69 -21.53 16.90
C TRP A 250 3.73 -21.75 15.79
N TYR A 251 3.91 -22.99 15.31
CA TYR A 251 4.87 -23.30 14.26
C TYR A 251 4.43 -22.76 12.89
N GLU A 252 3.12 -22.66 12.63
CA GLU A 252 2.56 -22.06 11.40
C GLU A 252 2.81 -20.56 11.40
N ARG A 253 2.72 -19.90 12.57
CA ARG A 253 3.07 -18.48 12.72
C ARG A 253 4.56 -18.22 12.47
N VAL A 254 5.45 -19.09 12.96
CA VAL A 254 6.88 -19.00 12.67
C VAL A 254 7.15 -19.21 11.17
N LEU A 255 6.45 -20.16 10.55
CA LEU A 255 6.54 -20.39 9.11
C LEU A 255 6.09 -19.16 8.32
N VAL A 256 4.98 -18.52 8.68
CA VAL A 256 4.52 -17.25 8.09
C VAL A 256 5.60 -16.17 8.20
N LEU A 257 6.20 -16.00 9.38
CA LEU A 257 7.25 -15.00 9.60
C LEU A 257 8.46 -15.20 8.66
N ILE A 258 8.93 -16.45 8.52
CA ILE A 258 10.04 -16.78 7.64
C ILE A 258 9.66 -16.58 6.17
N THR A 259 8.50 -17.09 5.76
CA THR A 259 8.01 -16.98 4.38
C THR A 259 7.81 -15.52 3.98
N GLN A 260 7.16 -14.70 4.82
CA GLN A 260 7.02 -13.27 4.58
C GLN A 260 8.38 -12.57 4.52
N GLY A 261 9.30 -12.89 5.43
CA GLY A 261 10.65 -12.31 5.41
C GLY A 261 11.39 -12.57 4.09
N ILE A 262 11.31 -13.79 3.56
CA ILE A 262 11.94 -14.13 2.27
C ILE A 262 11.16 -13.49 1.11
N PHE A 263 9.85 -13.72 1.05
CA PHE A 263 9.01 -13.30 -0.06
C PHE A 263 8.97 -11.78 -0.23
N PHE A 264 8.84 -11.03 0.87
CA PHE A 264 8.87 -9.57 0.84
C PHE A 264 10.14 -9.05 0.18
N ASN A 265 11.31 -9.54 0.59
CA ASN A 265 12.59 -9.07 0.07
C ASN A 265 12.79 -9.44 -1.41
N VAL A 266 12.42 -10.68 -1.79
CA VAL A 266 12.49 -11.12 -3.19
C VAL A 266 11.55 -10.29 -4.06
N TYR A 267 10.28 -10.17 -3.67
CA TYR A 267 9.27 -9.43 -4.42
C TYR A 267 9.60 -7.93 -4.52
N PHE A 268 10.08 -7.32 -3.43
CA PHE A 268 10.58 -5.94 -3.43
C PHE A 268 11.68 -5.72 -4.47
N MET A 269 12.68 -6.60 -4.52
CA MET A 269 13.74 -6.52 -5.53
C MET A 269 13.20 -6.77 -6.94
N THR A 270 12.30 -7.74 -7.12
CA THR A 270 11.64 -7.97 -8.41
C THR A 270 10.89 -6.74 -8.90
N TYR A 271 10.15 -6.06 -8.03
CA TYR A 271 9.39 -4.86 -8.39
C TYR A 271 10.30 -3.68 -8.75
N ILE A 272 11.42 -3.48 -8.04
CA ILE A 272 12.42 -2.46 -8.41
C ILE A 272 13.01 -2.74 -9.79
N LEU A 273 13.35 -4.00 -10.07
CA LEU A 273 14.00 -4.38 -11.33
C LEU A 273 13.02 -4.40 -12.51
N SER A 274 11.79 -4.85 -12.29
CA SER A 274 10.78 -5.05 -13.34
C SER A 274 9.37 -5.07 -12.75
N PRO A 275 8.69 -3.91 -12.65
CA PRO A 275 7.29 -3.83 -12.23
C PRO A 275 6.36 -4.71 -13.08
N LYS A 276 6.61 -4.79 -14.39
CA LYS A 276 5.86 -5.67 -15.31
C LYS A 276 5.94 -7.14 -14.94
N LEU A 277 7.12 -7.60 -14.52
CA LEU A 277 7.31 -8.98 -14.10
C LEU A 277 6.62 -9.21 -12.76
N ALA A 278 6.77 -8.28 -11.82
CA ALA A 278 6.14 -8.36 -10.50
C ALA A 278 4.62 -8.48 -10.61
N HIS A 279 3.96 -7.57 -11.33
CA HIS A 279 2.52 -7.65 -11.58
C HIS A 279 2.11 -8.92 -12.33
N ARG A 280 2.90 -9.39 -13.30
CA ARG A 280 2.59 -10.65 -13.99
C ARG A 280 2.67 -11.86 -13.06
N ILE A 281 3.63 -11.89 -12.14
CA ILE A 281 3.74 -12.94 -11.11
C ILE A 281 2.49 -12.95 -10.25
N VAL A 282 2.04 -11.79 -9.77
CA VAL A 282 0.79 -11.67 -8.99
C VAL A 282 -0.40 -12.15 -9.80
N GLY A 283 -0.58 -11.68 -11.04
CA GLY A 283 -1.69 -12.14 -11.89
C GLY A 283 -1.75 -13.67 -12.04
N TYR A 284 -0.61 -14.36 -12.14
CA TYR A 284 -0.58 -15.82 -12.13
C TYR A 284 -0.78 -16.45 -10.74
N LEU A 285 -0.34 -15.81 -9.65
CA LEU A 285 -0.66 -16.26 -8.28
C LEU A 285 -2.17 -16.27 -8.07
N GLU A 286 -2.87 -15.24 -8.55
CA GLU A 286 -4.32 -15.16 -8.37
C GLU A 286 -5.07 -16.18 -9.24
N GLU A 287 -4.55 -16.52 -10.43
CA GLU A 287 -5.08 -17.66 -11.19
C GLU A 287 -5.00 -18.97 -10.39
N GLU A 288 -3.92 -19.18 -9.63
CA GLU A 288 -3.78 -20.32 -8.73
C GLU A 288 -4.68 -20.22 -7.49
N ALA A 289 -4.93 -19.01 -6.99
CA ALA A 289 -5.88 -18.76 -5.90
C ALA A 289 -7.30 -19.11 -6.33
N ILE A 290 -7.76 -18.62 -7.50
CA ILE A 290 -9.07 -18.94 -8.09
C ILE A 290 -9.25 -20.46 -8.26
N HIS A 291 -8.22 -21.15 -8.74
CA HIS A 291 -8.23 -22.60 -8.86
C HIS A 291 -8.35 -23.28 -7.50
N SER A 292 -7.58 -22.82 -6.50
CA SER A 292 -7.60 -23.36 -5.14
C SER A 292 -8.96 -23.18 -4.46
N TYR A 293 -9.58 -22.01 -4.58
CA TYR A 293 -10.92 -21.74 -4.05
C TYR A 293 -12.03 -22.49 -4.81
N THR A 294 -11.86 -22.71 -6.11
CA THR A 294 -12.78 -23.58 -6.86
C THR A 294 -12.74 -25.02 -6.36
N GLN A 295 -11.55 -25.54 -6.03
CA GLN A 295 -11.44 -26.85 -5.39
C GLN A 295 -12.03 -26.85 -3.98
N PHE A 296 -11.85 -25.78 -3.21
CA PHE A 296 -12.48 -25.64 -1.88
C PHE A 296 -14.01 -25.71 -2.00
N LEU A 297 -14.63 -24.95 -2.91
CA LEU A 297 -16.08 -25.01 -3.14
C LEU A 297 -16.56 -26.42 -3.49
N LYS A 298 -15.79 -27.16 -4.30
CA LYS A 298 -16.09 -28.55 -4.64
C LYS A 298 -16.08 -29.46 -3.40
N GLU A 299 -15.10 -29.33 -2.52
CA GLU A 299 -15.01 -30.12 -1.28
C GLU A 299 -16.15 -29.78 -0.29
N LEU A 300 -16.62 -28.53 -0.27
CA LEU A 300 -17.81 -28.11 0.47
C LEU A 300 -19.08 -28.75 -0.12
N ASP A 301 -19.22 -28.75 -1.45
CA ASP A 301 -20.37 -29.34 -2.14
C ASP A 301 -20.44 -30.87 -1.99
N GLU A 302 -19.28 -31.53 -1.93
CA GLU A 302 -19.17 -32.97 -1.65
C GLU A 302 -19.38 -33.32 -0.17
N GLY A 303 -19.43 -32.32 0.72
CA GLY A 303 -19.59 -32.51 2.16
C GLY A 303 -18.33 -32.98 2.90
N ASN A 304 -17.16 -32.91 2.24
CA ASN A 304 -15.88 -33.25 2.86
C ASN A 304 -15.41 -32.17 3.85
N ILE A 305 -15.91 -30.93 3.68
CA ILE A 305 -15.71 -29.81 4.60
C ILE A 305 -17.08 -29.35 5.11
N GLU A 306 -17.18 -29.11 6.42
CA GLU A 306 -18.41 -28.63 7.04
C GLU A 306 -18.71 -27.19 6.60
N ASN A 307 -19.93 -26.95 6.09
CA ASN A 307 -20.38 -25.62 5.70
C ASN A 307 -20.96 -24.86 6.90
N VAL A 308 -20.07 -24.33 7.74
CA VAL A 308 -20.43 -23.56 8.94
C VAL A 308 -20.99 -22.18 8.60
N ALA A 309 -21.59 -21.50 9.58
CA ALA A 309 -22.05 -20.11 9.41
C ALA A 309 -20.87 -19.16 9.10
N ALA A 310 -21.11 -18.16 8.25
CA ALA A 310 -20.10 -17.18 7.88
C ALA A 310 -19.63 -16.37 9.11
N PRO A 311 -18.31 -16.11 9.25
CA PRO A 311 -17.81 -15.20 10.27
C PRO A 311 -18.45 -13.83 10.13
N ALA A 312 -18.77 -13.17 11.25
CA ALA A 312 -19.47 -11.90 11.21
C ALA A 312 -18.66 -10.78 10.54
N ILE A 313 -17.32 -10.90 10.50
CA ILE A 313 -16.44 -9.98 9.77
C ILE A 313 -16.67 -10.07 8.26
N ALA A 314 -16.87 -11.29 7.75
CA ALA A 314 -17.16 -11.53 6.34
C ALA A 314 -18.53 -10.97 5.96
N ILE A 315 -19.54 -11.20 6.81
CA ILE A 315 -20.89 -10.69 6.59
C ILE A 315 -20.88 -9.17 6.45
N ASP A 316 -20.21 -8.48 7.37
CA ASP A 316 -20.17 -7.02 7.35
C ASP A 316 -19.27 -6.45 6.24
N TYR A 317 -18.15 -7.11 5.91
CA TYR A 317 -17.20 -6.64 4.90
C TYR A 317 -17.72 -6.81 3.47
N TRP A 318 -18.20 -8.01 3.12
CA TRP A 318 -18.77 -8.32 1.79
C TRP A 318 -20.29 -8.11 1.68
N ARG A 319 -20.90 -7.50 2.72
CA ARG A 319 -22.35 -7.23 2.80
C ARG A 319 -23.21 -8.47 2.48
N LEU A 320 -22.80 -9.62 3.01
CA LEU A 320 -23.53 -10.88 2.84
C LEU A 320 -24.83 -10.88 3.65
N THR A 321 -25.72 -11.83 3.37
CA THR A 321 -26.91 -12.05 4.19
C THR A 321 -26.52 -12.60 5.56
N GLN A 322 -27.38 -12.41 6.56
CA GLN A 322 -27.09 -12.84 7.95
C GLN A 322 -27.08 -14.37 8.13
N ASP A 323 -27.71 -15.09 7.20
CA ASP A 323 -27.74 -16.55 7.12
C ASP A 323 -26.64 -17.12 6.20
N ALA A 324 -25.72 -16.28 5.72
CA ALA A 324 -24.62 -16.70 4.86
C ALA A 324 -23.73 -17.76 5.53
N THR A 325 -23.18 -18.62 4.69
CA THR A 325 -22.36 -19.77 5.08
C THR A 325 -20.91 -19.61 4.63
N LEU A 326 -20.03 -20.51 5.07
CA LEU A 326 -18.64 -20.57 4.62
C LEU A 326 -18.54 -20.68 3.10
N LYS A 327 -19.46 -21.41 2.45
CA LYS A 327 -19.54 -21.48 1.00
C LYS A 327 -19.73 -20.10 0.35
N ASP A 328 -20.61 -19.28 0.90
CA ASP A 328 -20.87 -17.92 0.39
C ASP A 328 -19.65 -17.01 0.55
N VAL A 329 -18.93 -17.14 1.67
CA VAL A 329 -17.65 -16.47 1.90
C VAL A 329 -16.60 -16.88 0.86
N VAL A 330 -16.44 -18.19 0.62
CA VAL A 330 -15.47 -18.68 -0.37
C VAL A 330 -15.85 -18.21 -1.79
N MET A 331 -17.13 -18.07 -2.12
CA MET A 331 -17.55 -17.54 -3.41
C MET A 331 -17.14 -16.08 -3.62
N VAL A 332 -17.33 -15.21 -2.61
CA VAL A 332 -16.95 -13.78 -2.72
C VAL A 332 -15.44 -13.58 -2.67
N VAL A 333 -14.73 -14.33 -1.82
CA VAL A 333 -13.26 -14.34 -1.80
C VAL A 333 -12.70 -14.73 -3.17
N ARG A 334 -13.20 -15.81 -3.78
CA ARG A 334 -12.78 -16.21 -5.12
C ARG A 334 -13.05 -15.14 -6.19
N ALA A 335 -14.09 -14.33 -6.03
CA ALA A 335 -14.37 -13.22 -6.93
C ALA A 335 -13.36 -12.08 -6.77
N ASP A 336 -12.97 -11.76 -5.53
CA ASP A 336 -11.88 -10.82 -5.25
C ASP A 336 -10.58 -11.28 -5.94
N GLU A 337 -10.23 -12.57 -5.84
CA GLU A 337 -9.03 -13.12 -6.53
C GLU A 337 -9.09 -12.93 -8.05
N ALA A 338 -10.26 -13.14 -8.65
CA ALA A 338 -10.46 -12.93 -10.08
C ALA A 338 -10.32 -11.45 -10.47
N HIS A 339 -10.70 -10.55 -9.57
CA HIS A 339 -10.48 -9.12 -9.73
C HIS A 339 -8.99 -8.78 -9.63
N HIS A 340 -8.28 -9.23 -8.59
CA HIS A 340 -6.84 -9.03 -8.42
C HIS A 340 -6.03 -9.58 -9.60
N ARG A 341 -6.41 -10.76 -10.11
CA ARG A 341 -5.87 -11.34 -11.36
C ARG A 341 -5.94 -10.35 -12.52
N ASP A 342 -7.13 -9.83 -12.78
CA ASP A 342 -7.41 -8.97 -13.92
C ASP A 342 -6.67 -7.63 -13.80
N VAL A 343 -6.66 -7.04 -12.60
CA VAL A 343 -5.95 -5.77 -12.32
C VAL A 343 -4.45 -5.94 -12.48
N ASN A 344 -3.85 -7.01 -11.95
CA ASN A 344 -2.41 -7.23 -12.03
C ASN A 344 -1.95 -7.60 -13.45
N HIS A 345 -2.69 -8.43 -14.18
CA HIS A 345 -2.40 -8.68 -15.60
C HIS A 345 -2.52 -7.39 -16.42
N PHE A 346 -3.52 -6.56 -16.16
CA PHE A 346 -3.67 -5.25 -16.81
C PHE A 346 -2.51 -4.30 -16.49
N ALA A 347 -2.08 -4.23 -15.22
CA ALA A 347 -0.93 -3.44 -14.79
C ALA A 347 0.34 -3.85 -15.53
N SER A 348 0.56 -5.16 -15.69
CA SER A 348 1.67 -5.70 -16.47
C SER A 348 1.59 -5.30 -17.95
N ASP A 349 0.40 -5.40 -18.55
CA ASP A 349 0.17 -5.07 -19.96
C ASP A 349 0.43 -3.58 -20.28
N ILE A 350 0.10 -2.66 -19.37
CA ILE A 350 0.42 -1.23 -19.50
C ILE A 350 1.94 -1.04 -19.70
N TYR A 351 2.75 -1.68 -18.86
CA TYR A 351 4.20 -1.61 -18.98
C TYR A 351 4.73 -2.27 -20.26
N TYR A 352 4.12 -3.37 -20.73
CA TYR A 352 4.50 -3.97 -22.02
C TYR A 352 4.18 -3.09 -23.22
N ARG A 353 3.17 -2.22 -23.12
CA ARG A 353 2.87 -1.20 -24.14
C ARG A 353 3.79 0.02 -24.08
N GLY A 354 4.79 0.02 -23.20
CA GLY A 354 5.73 1.13 -23.02
C GLY A 354 5.15 2.32 -22.26
N GLN A 355 4.01 2.14 -21.60
CA GLN A 355 3.35 3.16 -20.78
C GLN A 355 3.73 3.00 -19.30
N GLU A 356 3.56 4.06 -18.52
CA GLU A 356 3.59 3.99 -17.06
C GLU A 356 2.15 3.85 -16.52
N LEU A 357 2.02 3.29 -15.31
CA LEU A 357 0.70 3.15 -14.65
C LEU A 357 -0.09 4.46 -14.55
N LYS A 358 0.58 5.61 -14.40
CA LYS A 358 -0.11 6.92 -14.35
C LYS A 358 -0.82 7.29 -15.66
N ASP A 359 -0.43 6.68 -16.79
CA ASP A 359 -0.98 7.00 -18.11
C ASP A 359 -2.30 6.24 -18.39
N SER A 360 -2.62 5.24 -17.57
CA SER A 360 -3.86 4.47 -17.63
C SER A 360 -4.46 4.38 -16.23
N PRO A 361 -5.58 5.08 -15.94
CA PRO A 361 -6.17 5.10 -14.61
C PRO A 361 -6.42 3.69 -14.05
N ALA A 362 -6.13 3.49 -12.76
CA ALA A 362 -6.46 2.26 -12.06
C ALA A 362 -7.99 2.07 -12.02
N PRO A 363 -8.49 0.83 -12.12
CA PRO A 363 -9.92 0.52 -12.07
C PRO A 363 -10.47 0.59 -10.63
N LEU A 364 -10.45 1.77 -10.02
CA LEU A 364 -10.93 1.99 -8.65
C LEU A 364 -12.44 1.72 -8.53
N GLY A 365 -12.84 1.03 -7.46
CA GLY A 365 -14.24 0.71 -7.18
C GLY A 365 -14.86 -0.35 -8.09
N TYR A 366 -14.04 -1.00 -8.93
CA TYR A 366 -14.41 -2.24 -9.58
C TYR A 366 -14.21 -3.35 -8.54
N HIS A 367 -15.29 -4.04 -8.16
CA HIS A 367 -15.30 -5.12 -7.16
C HIS A 367 -16.36 -6.14 -7.54
#